data_AF-A0A8J6TQQ8-F1
#
_entry.id   AF-A0A8J6TQQ8-F1
#
_cell.length_a   1.000
_cell.length_b   1.000
_cell.length_c   1.000
_cell.angle_alpha   90.00
_cell.angle_beta   90.00
_cell.angle_gamma   90.00
#
_symmetry.space_group_name_H-M   'P 1'
#
loop_
_entity.id
_entity.type
_entity.pdbx_description
1 polymer ?
#
loop_
_entity_poly.entity_id
_entity_poly.type
_entity_poly.pdbx_seq_one_letter_code
_entity_poly.pdbx_strand_id
1 'polypeptide(L)'
;MSKKFLIVAMVAGIAVLFVAAGLYAGTEVKDEIPMNNKAYEKHEESILVFTHKKHMTDYAEKHPDLYANGCGECHHEDKDGKSVPLKDLKEGDEVKNCIECHKKPAFIDTKESKKKKLKKEDLVKEYHANAIHENCQGCHKKYNKKMNLKSKDEGYAPTKAKCKTCHPKK
;
A
#
# COMPACT_ATOMS: atom_id res chain seq x y z
N MET A 1 -21.04 3.99 -51.83
CA MET A 1 -20.03 4.50 -50.87
C MET A 1 -18.68 4.57 -51.55
N SER A 2 -17.98 5.70 -51.49
CA SER A 2 -16.64 5.79 -52.06
C SER A 2 -15.64 5.03 -51.17
N LYS A 3 -14.62 4.40 -51.78
CA LYS A 3 -13.55 3.71 -51.03
C LYS A 3 -12.91 4.60 -49.96
N LYS A 4 -12.85 5.91 -50.22
CA LYS A 4 -12.35 6.93 -49.28
C LYS A 4 -13.23 7.06 -48.03
N PHE A 5 -14.55 6.95 -48.16
CA PHE A 5 -15.47 7.02 -47.03
C PHE A 5 -15.36 5.79 -46.13
N LEU A 6 -15.17 4.60 -46.72
CA LEU A 6 -14.97 3.35 -45.97
C LEU A 6 -13.64 3.36 -45.19
N ILE A 7 -12.57 3.90 -45.79
CA ILE A 7 -11.26 4.02 -45.13
C ILE A 7 -11.34 5.00 -43.95
N VAL A 8 -11.97 6.16 -44.12
CA VAL A 8 -12.13 7.14 -43.04
C VAL A 8 -12.98 6.60 -41.89
N ALA A 9 -14.08 5.90 -42.20
CA ALA A 9 -14.91 5.28 -41.17
C ALA A 9 -14.17 4.18 -40.41
N MET A 10 -13.33 3.38 -41.09
CA MET A 10 -12.51 2.35 -40.46
C MET A 10 -11.44 2.94 -39.53
N VAL A 11 -10.74 4.00 -39.97
CA VAL A 11 -9.73 4.68 -39.14
C VAL A 11 -10.37 5.35 -37.92
N ALA A 12 -11.54 5.99 -38.08
CA ALA A 12 -12.28 6.57 -36.98
C ALA A 12 -12.76 5.50 -35.98
N GLY A 13 -13.25 4.35 -36.47
CA GLY A 13 -13.66 3.23 -35.62
C GLY A 13 -12.49 2.65 -34.81
N ILE A 14 -11.32 2.47 -35.43
CA ILE A 14 -10.11 2.00 -34.75
C ILE A 14 -9.64 3.01 -33.71
N ALA A 15 -9.66 4.31 -34.01
CA ALA A 15 -9.31 5.36 -33.05
C ALA A 15 -10.23 5.36 -31.82
N VAL A 16 -11.54 5.17 -32.00
CA VAL A 16 -12.50 5.06 -30.88
C VAL A 16 -12.23 3.81 -30.03
N LEU A 17 -11.86 2.67 -30.64
CA LEU A 17 -11.51 1.46 -29.91
C LEU A 17 -10.24 1.63 -29.05
N PHE A 18 -9.23 2.38 -29.53
CA PHE A 18 -8.04 2.69 -28.73
C PHE A 18 -8.30 3.69 -27.60
N VAL A 19 -9.20 4.66 -27.79
CA VAL A 19 -9.62 5.57 -26.71
C VAL A 19 -10.41 4.81 -25.64
N ALA A 20 -11.28 3.87 -26.04
CA ALA A 20 -12.01 3.02 -25.11
C ALA A 20 -11.08 2.08 -24.32
N ALA A 21 -10.08 1.47 -24.96
CA ALA A 21 -9.10 0.63 -24.28
C ALA A 21 -8.21 1.41 -23.29
N GLY A 22 -7.88 2.68 -23.59
CA GLY A 22 -7.14 3.55 -22.68
C GLY A 22 -7.91 3.93 -21.41
N LEU A 23 -9.25 3.94 -21.46
CA LEU A 23 -10.11 4.19 -20.29
C LEU A 23 -10.19 2.98 -19.33
N TYR A 24 -9.86 1.78 -19.80
CA TYR A 24 -9.85 0.54 -19.00
C TYR A 24 -8.44 0.07 -18.63
N ALA A 25 -7.41 0.91 -18.81
CA ALA A 25 -6.06 0.63 -18.36
C ALA A 25 -5.93 0.83 -16.84
N GLY A 26 -6.76 0.14 -16.07
CA GLY A 26 -6.59 0.07 -14.63
C GLY A 26 -5.38 -0.79 -14.24
N THR A 27 -4.68 -0.43 -13.16
CA THR A 27 -3.61 -1.27 -12.62
C THR A 27 -4.18 -2.56 -12.03
N GLU A 28 -3.63 -3.70 -12.44
CA GLU A 28 -4.00 -5.01 -11.90
C GLU A 28 -3.85 -5.02 -10.37
N VAL A 29 -4.95 -5.31 -9.67
CA VAL A 29 -4.96 -5.47 -8.21
C VAL A 29 -4.53 -6.88 -7.86
N LYS A 30 -3.29 -7.02 -7.36
CA LYS A 30 -2.75 -8.33 -7.00
C LYS A 30 -3.29 -8.82 -5.65
N ASP A 31 -3.60 -10.10 -5.57
CA ASP A 31 -4.04 -10.75 -4.34
C ASP A 31 -2.93 -10.78 -3.28
N GLU A 32 -1.71 -11.05 -3.72
CA GLU A 32 -0.51 -11.06 -2.90
C GLU A 32 0.59 -10.19 -3.51
N ILE A 33 1.27 -9.42 -2.66
CA ILE A 33 2.30 -8.48 -3.06
C ILE A 33 3.57 -8.79 -2.26
N PRO A 34 4.61 -9.35 -2.89
CA PRO A 34 5.93 -9.38 -2.28
C PRO A 34 6.41 -7.95 -2.08
N MET A 35 6.72 -7.57 -0.84
CA MET A 35 7.24 -6.24 -0.48
C MET A 35 8.73 -6.09 -0.87
N ASN A 36 9.07 -6.54 -2.07
CA ASN A 36 10.41 -6.50 -2.64
C ASN A 36 10.56 -5.24 -3.50
N ASN A 37 11.12 -4.19 -2.90
CA ASN A 37 11.37 -2.94 -3.60
C ASN A 37 12.84 -2.87 -4.06
N LYS A 38 13.05 -2.62 -5.36
CA LYS A 38 14.38 -2.53 -6.00
C LYS A 38 15.24 -1.38 -5.48
N ALA A 39 14.65 -0.39 -4.82
CA ALA A 39 15.39 0.70 -4.18
C ALA A 39 16.28 0.21 -3.03
N TYR A 40 16.03 -0.99 -2.49
CA TYR A 40 16.86 -1.61 -1.47
C TYR A 40 17.97 -2.43 -2.13
N GLU A 41 19.23 -2.00 -1.96
CA GLU A 41 20.40 -2.76 -2.40
C GLU A 41 20.49 -4.11 -1.67
N LYS A 42 20.13 -4.12 -0.39
CA LYS A 42 20.10 -5.30 0.47
C LYS A 42 18.93 -5.22 1.43
N HIS A 43 18.21 -6.33 1.57
CA HIS A 43 17.19 -6.50 2.60
C HIS A 43 17.82 -7.09 3.86
N GLU A 44 17.63 -6.41 5.00
CA GLU A 44 18.10 -6.88 6.32
C GLU A 44 17.26 -8.06 6.83
N GLU A 45 15.97 -8.06 6.48
CA GLU A 45 15.01 -9.10 6.82
C GLU A 45 14.54 -9.84 5.56
N SER A 46 13.80 -10.93 5.73
CA SER A 46 13.17 -11.59 4.59
C SER A 46 12.05 -10.74 3.97
N ILE A 47 11.78 -10.99 2.69
CA ILE A 47 10.70 -10.32 1.98
C ILE A 47 9.36 -10.77 2.56
N LEU A 48 8.62 -9.83 3.13
CA LEU A 48 7.23 -10.02 3.53
C LEU A 48 6.36 -10.18 2.27
N VAL A 49 5.48 -11.16 2.26
CA VAL A 49 4.38 -11.25 1.28
C VAL A 49 3.13 -10.68 1.92
N PHE A 50 2.66 -9.56 1.38
CA PHE A 50 1.46 -8.89 1.84
C PHE A 50 0.22 -9.49 1.16
N THR A 51 -0.76 -9.93 1.96
CA THR A 51 -2.02 -10.48 1.45
C THR A 51 -3.02 -9.36 1.19
N HIS A 52 -2.79 -8.62 0.11
CA HIS A 52 -3.56 -7.42 -0.25
C HIS A 52 -5.06 -7.68 -0.34
N LYS A 53 -5.47 -8.79 -1.00
CA LYS A 53 -6.88 -9.16 -1.13
C LYS A 53 -7.57 -9.31 0.23
N LYS A 54 -6.96 -10.04 1.17
CA LYS A 54 -7.53 -10.22 2.52
C LYS A 54 -7.74 -8.89 3.25
N HIS A 55 -6.86 -7.91 3.03
CA HIS A 55 -6.99 -6.60 3.67
C HIS A 55 -8.10 -5.76 3.03
N MET A 56 -8.29 -5.82 1.72
CA MET A 56 -9.34 -5.06 1.04
C MET A 56 -10.72 -5.74 1.07
N THR A 57 -10.79 -7.06 1.24
CA THR A 57 -12.04 -7.82 1.35
C THR A 57 -12.29 -8.27 2.79
N ASP A 58 -11.66 -9.38 3.19
CA ASP A 58 -12.07 -10.17 4.35
C ASP A 58 -12.00 -9.38 5.66
N TYR A 59 -10.91 -8.62 5.84
CA TYR A 59 -10.69 -7.83 7.04
C TYR A 59 -11.47 -6.52 7.01
N ALA A 60 -11.64 -5.91 5.84
CA ALA A 60 -12.47 -4.72 5.69
C ALA A 60 -13.95 -5.01 5.98
N GLU A 61 -14.46 -6.15 5.52
CA GLU A 61 -15.83 -6.61 5.80
C GLU A 61 -16.04 -6.92 7.29
N LYS A 62 -15.07 -7.58 7.93
CA LYS A 62 -15.15 -7.94 9.37
C LYS A 62 -14.94 -6.76 10.30
N HIS A 63 -14.19 -5.75 9.87
CA HIS A 63 -13.79 -4.61 10.69
C HIS A 63 -14.01 -3.28 9.97
N PRO A 64 -15.26 -2.97 9.54
CA PRO A 64 -15.53 -1.78 8.72
C PRO A 64 -15.15 -0.47 9.43
N ASP A 65 -15.10 -0.46 10.76
CA ASP A 65 -14.65 0.69 11.54
C ASP A 65 -13.14 0.96 11.43
N LEU A 66 -12.32 -0.07 11.20
CA LEU A 66 -10.89 0.04 10.96
C LEU A 66 -10.58 0.34 9.49
N TYR A 67 -11.57 0.17 8.62
CA TYR A 67 -11.48 0.35 7.17
C TYR A 67 -12.44 1.43 6.66
N ALA A 68 -12.73 2.42 7.49
CA ALA A 68 -13.72 3.46 7.20
C ALA A 68 -13.38 4.30 5.95
N ASN A 69 -12.10 4.42 5.60
CA ASN A 69 -11.63 5.10 4.39
C ASN A 69 -11.42 4.16 3.19
N GLY A 70 -11.79 2.88 3.30
CA GLY A 70 -11.61 1.88 2.23
C GLY A 70 -10.15 1.74 1.81
N CYS A 71 -9.86 1.83 0.51
CA CYS A 71 -8.49 1.84 -0.03
C CYS A 71 -7.63 2.98 0.57
N GLY A 72 -8.27 4.06 1.01
CA GLY A 72 -7.65 5.22 1.64
C GLY A 72 -7.00 4.96 3.00
N GLU A 73 -7.30 3.83 3.65
CA GLU A 73 -6.60 3.46 4.89
C GLU A 73 -5.09 3.27 4.70
N CYS A 74 -4.68 2.85 3.49
CA CYS A 74 -3.28 2.66 3.14
C CYS A 74 -2.85 3.64 2.05
N HIS A 75 -3.68 3.87 1.05
CA HIS A 75 -3.39 4.80 -0.04
C HIS A 75 -3.72 6.23 0.38
N HIS A 76 -2.68 7.00 0.64
CA HIS A 76 -2.81 8.38 1.04
C HIS A 76 -1.94 9.27 0.15
N GLU A 77 -2.20 10.57 0.20
CA GLU A 77 -1.37 11.60 -0.40
C GLU A 77 -0.77 12.51 0.67
N ASP A 78 0.28 13.23 0.31
CA ASP A 78 0.80 14.33 1.11
C ASP A 78 0.08 15.62 0.70
N LYS A 79 -0.69 16.19 1.63
CA LYS A 79 -1.32 17.51 1.47
C LYS A 79 -0.79 18.43 2.57
N ASP A 80 0.03 19.40 2.16
CA ASP A 80 0.64 20.39 3.06
C ASP A 80 1.45 19.76 4.21
N GLY A 81 2.17 18.66 3.93
CA GLY A 81 2.96 17.94 4.92
C GLY A 81 2.15 17.00 5.81
N LYS A 82 0.88 16.73 5.46
CA LYS A 82 -0.02 15.82 6.19
C LYS A 82 -0.44 14.67 5.31
N SER A 83 -0.45 13.48 5.90
CA SER A 83 -1.04 12.28 5.30
C SER A 83 -2.56 12.42 5.24
N VAL A 84 -3.11 12.49 4.03
CA VAL A 84 -4.56 12.55 3.78
C VAL A 84 -4.99 11.29 3.02
N PRO A 85 -5.93 10.49 3.54
CA PRO A 85 -6.47 9.33 2.83
C PRO A 85 -6.99 9.71 1.45
N LEU A 86 -6.63 8.93 0.43
CA LEU A 86 -7.24 9.05 -0.88
C LEU A 86 -8.68 8.54 -0.81
N LYS A 87 -9.61 9.37 -1.30
CA LYS A 87 -11.04 9.07 -1.29
C LYS A 87 -11.47 8.49 -2.64
N ASP A 88 -12.53 7.71 -2.60
CA ASP A 88 -13.25 7.20 -3.78
C ASP A 88 -12.46 6.29 -4.73
N LEU A 89 -11.25 5.86 -4.32
CA LEU A 89 -10.45 4.84 -5.00
C LEU A 89 -11.23 3.55 -5.19
N LYS A 90 -11.14 2.98 -6.39
CA LYS A 90 -11.76 1.73 -6.80
C LYS A 90 -10.70 0.74 -7.24
N GLU A 91 -11.07 -0.53 -7.26
CA GLU A 91 -10.22 -1.55 -7.86
C GLU A 91 -9.91 -1.21 -9.32
N GLY A 92 -8.64 -1.29 -9.69
CA GLY A 92 -8.15 -0.87 -11.00
C GLY A 92 -7.68 0.57 -11.06
N ASP A 93 -8.03 1.46 -10.13
CA ASP A 93 -7.51 2.83 -10.16
C ASP A 93 -5.98 2.84 -10.00
N GLU A 94 -5.32 3.77 -10.69
CA GLU A 94 -3.88 3.93 -10.60
C GLU A 94 -3.49 4.43 -9.20
N VAL A 95 -2.59 3.71 -8.55
CA VAL A 95 -2.04 4.06 -7.24
C VAL A 95 -0.52 4.06 -7.28
N LYS A 96 0.08 4.98 -6.52
CA LYS A 96 1.54 5.13 -6.45
C LYS A 96 2.17 4.14 -5.49
N ASN A 97 3.43 3.76 -5.76
CA ASN A 97 4.21 3.00 -4.79
C ASN A 97 4.68 3.91 -3.64
N CYS A 98 4.68 3.39 -2.41
CA CYS A 98 5.08 4.15 -1.22
C CYS A 98 6.47 4.80 -1.37
N ILE A 99 7.42 4.14 -2.04
CA ILE A 99 8.81 4.64 -2.21
C ILE A 99 8.88 5.94 -3.03
N GLU A 100 7.87 6.24 -3.85
CA GLU A 100 7.85 7.47 -4.67
C GLU A 100 7.81 8.72 -3.78
N CYS A 101 7.13 8.64 -2.64
CA CYS A 101 7.03 9.71 -1.65
C CYS A 101 7.98 9.48 -0.46
N HIS A 102 8.09 8.24 0.03
CA HIS A 102 8.93 7.88 1.17
C HIS A 102 10.34 7.46 0.71
N LYS A 103 11.08 8.39 0.11
CA LYS A 103 12.19 8.10 -0.81
C LYS A 103 13.40 7.34 -0.25
N LYS A 104 13.61 7.30 1.07
CA LYS A 104 14.79 6.65 1.66
C LYS A 104 14.51 5.15 1.90
N PRO A 105 15.18 4.23 1.18
CA PRO A 105 14.96 2.79 1.30
C PRO A 105 15.73 2.22 2.51
N ALA A 106 15.39 2.67 3.71
CA ALA A 106 16.02 2.22 4.95
C ALA A 106 15.01 2.18 6.09
N PHE A 107 15.33 1.38 7.11
CA PHE A 107 14.63 1.38 8.39
C PHE A 107 15.52 2.03 9.44
N ILE A 108 15.01 3.05 10.12
CA ILE A 108 15.68 3.67 11.26
C ILE A 108 15.00 3.18 12.54
N ASP A 109 15.76 2.46 13.37
CA ASP A 109 15.24 1.96 14.63
C ASP A 109 15.12 3.08 15.69
N THR A 110 14.54 2.73 16.84
CA THR A 110 14.30 3.69 17.94
C THR A 110 15.59 4.20 18.59
N LYS A 111 16.68 3.42 18.57
CA LYS A 111 17.97 3.81 19.16
C LYS A 111 18.67 4.81 18.24
N GLU A 112 18.69 4.53 16.95
CA GLU A 112 19.28 5.39 15.94
C GLU A 112 18.49 6.70 15.77
N SER A 113 17.16 6.64 15.77
CA SER A 113 16.32 7.84 15.68
C SER A 113 16.59 8.80 16.84
N LYS A 114 16.73 8.27 18.07
CA LYS A 114 17.11 9.07 19.25
C LYS A 114 18.51 9.69 19.10
N LYS A 115 19.49 8.91 18.63
CA LYS A 115 20.86 9.41 18.39
C LYS A 115 20.86 10.57 17.38
N LYS A 116 20.07 10.45 16.32
CA LYS A 116 19.95 11.45 15.25
C LYS A 116 18.93 12.56 15.56
N LYS A 117 18.27 12.52 16.72
CA LYS A 117 17.19 13.44 17.12
C LYS A 117 16.06 13.55 16.08
N LEU A 118 15.78 12.45 15.37
CA LEU A 118 14.72 12.39 14.37
C LEU A 118 13.37 12.20 15.04
N LYS A 119 12.37 12.98 14.62
CA LYS A 119 11.00 12.81 15.08
C LYS A 119 10.32 11.69 14.29
N LYS A 120 9.25 11.15 14.84
CA LYS A 120 8.50 10.05 14.20
C LYS A 120 7.94 10.47 12.85
N GLU A 121 7.48 11.70 12.76
CA GLU A 121 6.90 12.30 11.57
C GLU A 121 7.94 12.37 10.44
N ASP A 122 9.18 12.79 10.77
CA ASP A 122 10.30 12.83 9.82
C ASP A 122 10.67 11.42 9.35
N LEU A 123 10.67 10.44 10.27
CA LEU A 123 10.93 9.05 9.93
C LEU A 123 9.91 8.51 8.93
N VAL A 124 8.62 8.67 9.22
CA VAL A 124 7.55 8.17 8.35
C VAL A 124 7.56 8.92 7.03
N LYS A 125 7.78 10.23 7.02
CA LYS A 125 7.80 11.03 5.78
C LYS A 125 8.94 10.64 4.85
N GLU A 126 10.14 10.43 5.39
CA GLU A 126 11.33 10.24 4.56
C GLU A 126 11.68 8.77 4.29
N TYR A 127 11.45 7.87 5.26
CA TYR A 127 11.95 6.50 5.23
C TYR A 127 10.86 5.49 4.92
N HIS A 128 10.98 4.82 3.77
CA HIS A 128 10.02 3.85 3.25
C HIS A 128 9.69 2.73 4.24
N ALA A 129 10.70 2.12 4.85
CA ALA A 129 10.45 1.03 5.78
C ALA A 129 9.76 1.54 7.05
N ASN A 130 10.11 2.72 7.56
CA ASN A 130 9.43 3.31 8.71
C ASN A 130 7.96 3.63 8.40
N ALA A 131 7.65 4.10 7.20
CA ALA A 131 6.27 4.32 6.74
C ALA A 131 5.46 3.03 6.74
N ILE A 132 5.99 1.95 6.14
CA ILE A 132 5.34 0.63 6.14
C ILE A 132 5.13 0.11 7.55
N HIS A 133 6.17 0.18 8.40
CA HIS A 133 6.09 -0.30 9.77
C HIS A 133 5.04 0.48 10.58
N GLU A 134 4.97 1.80 10.41
CA GLU A 134 3.95 2.59 11.08
C GLU A 134 2.54 2.26 10.58
N ASN A 135 2.35 2.14 9.26
CA ASN A 135 1.05 1.83 8.67
C ASN A 135 0.53 0.46 9.14
N CYS A 136 1.30 -0.60 8.88
CA CYS A 136 0.88 -1.97 9.17
C CYS A 136 0.81 -2.22 10.68
N GLN A 137 1.88 -1.90 11.43
CA GLN A 137 1.90 -2.18 12.87
C GLN A 137 0.98 -1.24 13.64
N GLY A 138 0.75 -0.02 13.16
CA GLY A 138 -0.19 0.93 13.74
C GLY A 138 -1.61 0.37 13.69
N CYS A 139 -2.08 -0.05 12.51
CA CYS A 139 -3.39 -0.67 12.35
C CYS A 139 -3.52 -1.95 13.19
N HIS A 140 -2.55 -2.87 13.10
CA HIS A 140 -2.60 -4.12 13.86
C HIS A 140 -2.61 -3.90 15.39
N LYS A 141 -1.90 -2.91 15.90
CA LYS A 141 -1.96 -2.53 17.33
C LYS A 141 -3.34 -2.01 17.71
N LYS A 142 -3.96 -1.16 16.88
CA LYS A 142 -5.32 -0.65 17.12
C LYS A 142 -6.33 -1.80 17.15
N TYR A 143 -6.25 -2.71 16.18
CA TYR A 143 -7.06 -3.92 16.12
C TYR A 143 -6.90 -4.78 17.39
N ASN A 144 -5.68 -5.16 17.73
CA ASN A 144 -5.42 -6.01 18.90
C ASN A 144 -5.88 -5.36 20.20
N LYS A 145 -5.70 -4.03 20.34
CA LYS A 145 -6.20 -3.29 21.50
C LYS A 145 -7.72 -3.29 21.56
N LYS A 146 -8.39 -3.04 20.42
CA LYS A 146 -9.85 -3.04 20.33
C LYS A 146 -10.46 -4.40 20.68
N MET A 147 -9.84 -5.46 20.19
CA MET A 147 -10.28 -6.85 20.42
C MET A 147 -9.75 -7.44 21.74
N ASN A 148 -8.97 -6.67 22.52
CA ASN A 148 -8.32 -7.10 23.75
C ASN A 148 -7.45 -8.37 23.60
N LEU A 149 -6.81 -8.52 22.44
CA LEU A 149 -5.99 -9.68 22.08
C LEU A 149 -4.55 -9.53 22.57
N LYS A 150 -4.01 -10.63 23.10
CA LYS A 150 -2.60 -10.82 23.46
C LYS A 150 -1.90 -11.64 22.40
N SER A 151 -0.57 -11.59 22.38
CA SER A 151 0.28 -12.21 21.34
C SER A 151 0.20 -13.74 21.20
N LYS A 152 -0.54 -14.41 22.09
CA LYS A 152 -0.81 -15.86 22.08
C LYS A 152 -2.25 -16.19 21.69
N ASP A 153 -3.10 -15.19 21.60
CA ASP A 153 -4.52 -15.38 21.35
C ASP A 153 -4.74 -15.58 19.84
N GLU A 154 -5.75 -16.39 19.51
CA GLU A 154 -6.16 -16.58 18.13
C GLU A 154 -6.66 -15.25 17.53
N GLY A 155 -6.33 -15.02 16.25
CA GLY A 155 -6.65 -13.77 15.57
C GLY A 155 -5.73 -12.59 15.90
N TYR A 156 -4.73 -12.74 16.78
CA TYR A 156 -3.77 -11.67 17.06
C TYR A 156 -3.07 -11.18 15.79
N ALA A 157 -3.28 -9.91 15.42
CA ALA A 157 -2.65 -9.32 14.25
C ALA A 157 -1.14 -9.12 14.49
N PRO A 158 -0.27 -9.42 13.52
CA PRO A 158 1.18 -9.31 13.69
C PRO A 158 1.66 -7.90 14.09
N THR A 159 2.44 -7.76 15.15
CA THR A 159 3.04 -6.46 15.54
C THR A 159 4.54 -6.58 15.81
N LYS A 160 5.18 -5.44 16.14
CA LYS A 160 6.61 -5.32 16.50
C LYS A 160 7.10 -6.31 17.56
N ALA A 161 6.20 -6.92 18.35
CA ALA A 161 6.57 -7.91 19.36
C ALA A 161 7.35 -9.10 18.76
N LYS A 162 7.18 -9.40 17.47
CA LYS A 162 7.90 -10.47 16.77
C LYS A 162 8.16 -10.09 15.31
N CYS A 163 9.33 -9.50 14.99
CA CYS A 163 9.71 -9.18 13.59
C CYS A 163 9.48 -10.35 12.64
N LYS A 164 9.79 -11.57 13.12
CA LYS A 164 9.67 -12.84 12.40
C LYS A 164 8.25 -13.25 12.03
N THR A 165 7.24 -12.67 12.67
CA THR A 165 5.84 -12.93 12.31
C THR A 165 5.47 -12.25 10.99
N CYS A 166 6.07 -11.09 10.69
CA CYS A 166 5.94 -10.44 9.38
C CYS A 166 7.08 -10.84 8.43
N HIS A 167 8.28 -11.04 8.96
CA HIS A 167 9.49 -11.39 8.21
C HIS A 167 9.89 -12.85 8.53
N PRO A 168 9.20 -13.85 7.98
CA PRO A 168 9.48 -15.26 8.27
C PRO A 168 10.94 -15.57 7.95
N LYS A 169 11.61 -16.37 8.79
CA LYS A 169 12.98 -16.78 8.49
C LYS A 169 13.03 -17.44 7.10
N LYS A 170 14.06 -17.08 6.33
CA LYS A 170 14.41 -17.81 5.12
C LYS A 170 14.78 -19.25 5.44
#